data_AF-R6CS35-F1
#
_entry.id   AF-R6CS35-F1
#
_cell.length_a   1.000
_cell.length_b   1.000
_cell.length_c   1.000
_cell.angle_alpha   90.00
_cell.angle_beta   90.00
_cell.angle_gamma   90.00
#
_symmetry.space_group_name_H-M   'P 1'
#
loop_
_entity.id
_entity.type
_entity.pdbx_description
1 polymer ?
#
loop_
_entity_poly.entity_id
_entity_poly.type
_entity_poly.pdbx_seq_one_letter_code
_entity_poly.pdbx_strand_id
1 'polypeptide(L)' 'MNEKRRLKKEIKRCRLTIEEIERKRSRSQSALVQAILLQEEPNEMDVEWFNKYTGEITACRNHMIELQKKLDSLG' A
#
# COMPACT_ATOMS: atom_id res chain seq x y z
N MET A 1 -11.55 -6.78 25.99
CA MET A 1 -10.90 -5.44 25.82
C MET A 1 -9.51 -5.51 25.17
N ASN A 2 -8.63 -6.44 25.57
CA ASN A 2 -7.25 -6.52 25.05
C ASN A 2 -7.20 -6.77 23.53
N GLU A 3 -8.05 -7.67 23.02
CA GLU A 3 -8.07 -8.03 21.60
C GLU A 3 -8.50 -6.87 20.69
N LYS A 4 -9.61 -6.18 21.02
CA LYS A 4 -10.03 -4.97 20.28
C LYS A 4 -8.92 -3.92 20.22
N ARG A 5 -8.21 -3.71 21.33
CA ARG A 5 -7.08 -2.76 21.40
C ARG A 5 -5.91 -3.22 20.51
N ARG A 6 -5.61 -4.52 20.48
CA ARG A 6 -4.58 -5.12 19.62
C ARG A 6 -4.91 -4.91 18.14
N LEU A 7 -6.12 -5.27 17.73
CA LEU A 7 -6.59 -5.10 16.34
C LEU A 7 -6.53 -3.64 15.90
N LYS A 8 -7.03 -2.70 16.72
CA LYS A 8 -6.95 -1.25 16.42
C LYS A 8 -5.51 -0.76 16.24
N LYS A 9 -4.57 -1.24 17.06
CA LYS A 9 -3.14 -0.89 16.92
C LYS A 9 -2.57 -1.46 15.62
N GLU A 10 -2.93 -2.68 15.25
CA GLU A 10 -2.43 -3.32 14.04
C GLU A 10 -2.98 -2.64 12.79
N ILE A 11 -4.28 -2.33 12.74
CA ILE A 11 -4.89 -1.53 11.68
C ILE A 11 -4.19 -0.17 11.54
N LYS A 12 -3.86 0.49 12.68
CA LYS A 12 -3.07 1.73 12.64
C LYS A 12 -1.69 1.51 12.02
N ARG A 13 -1.00 0.41 12.33
CA ARG A 13 0.29 0.07 11.71
C ARG A 13 0.15 -0.17 10.21
N CYS A 14 -0.86 -0.93 9.77
CA CYS A 14 -1.13 -1.13 8.34
C CYS A 14 -1.30 0.19 7.60
N ARG A 15 -2.07 1.14 8.16
CA ARG A 15 -2.24 2.48 7.56
C ARG A 15 -0.91 3.22 7.39
N LEU A 16 -0.09 3.24 8.44
CA LEU A 16 1.23 3.89 8.38
C LEU A 16 2.17 3.19 7.37
N THR A 17 2.12 1.86 7.31
CA THR A 17 2.89 1.08 6.33
C THR A 17 2.44 1.38 4.90
N ILE A 18 1.14 1.44 4.64
CA ILE A 18 0.60 1.80 3.33
C ILE A 18 1.07 3.20 2.93
N GLU A 19 0.94 4.19 3.82
CA GLU A 19 1.37 5.56 3.56
C GLU A 19 2.86 5.65 3.22
N GLU A 20 3.71 4.91 3.95
CA GLU A 20 5.14 4.86 3.71
C GLU A 20 5.48 4.20 2.36
N ILE A 21 4.78 3.13 1.98
CA ILE A 21 4.99 2.48 0.68
C ILE A 21 4.47 3.38 -0.45
N GLU A 22 3.36 4.09 -0.27
CA GLU A 22 2.83 5.04 -1.25
C GLU A 22 3.82 6.18 -1.51
N ARG A 23 4.50 6.70 -0.48
CA ARG A 23 5.59 7.67 -0.65
C ARG A 23 6.73 7.12 -1.50
N LYS A 24 7.13 5.86 -1.29
CA LYS A 24 8.18 5.21 -2.09
C LYS A 24 7.74 4.98 -3.54
N ARG A 25 6.50 4.54 -3.74
CA ARG A 25 5.90 4.34 -5.07
C ARG A 25 5.76 5.64 -5.87
N SER A 26 5.57 6.77 -5.20
CA SER A 26 5.37 8.07 -5.85
C SER A 26 6.46 8.40 -6.89
N ARG A 27 7.72 7.99 -6.61
CA ARG A 27 8.84 8.21 -7.54
C ARG A 27 8.63 7.44 -8.85
N SER A 28 8.47 6.12 -8.78
CA SER A 28 8.30 5.31 -9.98
C SER A 28 6.99 5.65 -10.70
N GLN A 29 5.93 5.95 -9.95
CA GLN A 29 4.68 6.44 -10.52
C GLN A 29 4.88 7.73 -11.35
N SER A 30 5.65 8.70 -10.84
CA SER A 30 5.91 9.95 -11.55
C SER A 30 6.72 9.71 -12.83
N ALA A 31 7.75 8.85 -12.77
CA ALA A 31 8.55 8.49 -13.94
C ALA A 31 7.72 7.80 -15.02
N LEU A 32 6.84 6.86 -14.62
CA LEU A 32 5.92 6.19 -15.54
C LEU A 32 4.93 7.16 -16.19
N VAL A 33 4.34 8.08 -15.40
CA VAL A 33 3.44 9.11 -15.94
C VAL A 33 4.17 10.02 -16.93
N GLN A 34 5.41 10.41 -16.62
CA GLN A 34 6.22 11.24 -17.52
C GLN A 34 6.49 10.52 -18.85
N ALA A 35 6.92 9.26 -18.83
CA ALA A 35 7.16 8.48 -20.05
C ALA A 35 5.89 8.40 -20.93
N ILE A 36 4.73 8.16 -20.31
CA ILE A 36 3.43 8.16 -21.00
C ILE A 36 3.15 9.50 -21.67
N LEU A 37 3.35 10.61 -20.96
CA LEU A 37 3.10 11.97 -21.48
C LEU A 37 4.04 12.33 -22.63
N LEU A 38 5.28 11.84 -22.60
CA LEU A 38 6.29 12.06 -23.65
C LEU A 38 6.20 11.04 -24.80
N GLN A 39 5.29 10.05 -24.71
CA GLN A 39 5.21 8.93 -25.65
C GLN A 39 6.52 8.13 -25.75
N GLU A 40 7.26 8.07 -24.64
CA GLU A 40 8.48 7.31 -24.49
C GLU A 40 8.20 5.95 -23.85
N GLU A 41 9.09 4.98 -24.11
CA GLU A 41 9.05 3.70 -23.42
C GLU A 41 9.45 3.90 -21.95
N PRO A 42 8.64 3.42 -20.99
CA PRO A 42 8.95 3.56 -19.57
C PRO A 42 10.19 2.74 -19.20
N ASN A 43 10.99 3.29 -18.28
CA ASN A 43 12.15 2.58 -17.76
C ASN A 43 11.72 1.29 -17.01
N GLU A 44 12.33 0.16 -17.36
CA GLU A 44 12.01 -1.15 -16.78
C GLU A 44 12.11 -1.16 -15.24
N MET A 45 13.11 -0.50 -14.65
CA MET A 45 13.25 -0.44 -13.20
C MET A 45 12.10 0.32 -12.54
N ASP A 46 11.63 1.42 -13.16
CA ASP A 46 10.49 2.16 -12.64
C ASP A 46 9.21 1.32 -12.71
N VAL A 47 9.03 0.54 -13.79
CA VAL A 47 7.91 -0.43 -13.91
C VAL A 47 7.99 -1.46 -12.78
N GLU A 48 9.14 -2.08 -12.56
CA GLU A 48 9.35 -3.07 -11.49
C GLU A 48 9.07 -2.48 -10.10
N TRP A 49 9.60 -1.30 -9.80
CA TRP A 49 9.37 -0.64 -8.51
C TRP A 49 7.91 -0.28 -8.31
N PHE A 50 7.25 0.26 -9.33
CA PHE A 50 5.82 0.56 -9.27
C PHE A 50 4.99 -0.68 -8.98
N ASN A 51 5.25 -1.78 -9.70
CA ASN A 51 4.54 -3.04 -9.53
C ASN A 51 4.79 -3.65 -8.15
N LYS A 52 6.04 -3.67 -7.69
CA LYS A 52 6.41 -4.14 -6.36
C LYS A 52 5.65 -3.40 -5.27
N TYR A 53 5.74 -2.07 -5.24
CA TYR A 53 5.08 -1.27 -4.21
C TYR A 53 3.55 -1.36 -4.29
N THR A 54 2.99 -1.46 -5.50
CA THR A 54 1.54 -1.68 -5.67
C THR A 54 1.11 -3.03 -5.10
N GLY A 55 1.92 -4.08 -5.29
CA GLY A 55 1.71 -5.39 -4.68
C GLY A 55 1.76 -5.34 -3.15
N GLU A 56 2.78 -4.69 -2.59
CA GLU A 56 2.94 -4.53 -1.13
C GLU A 56 1.77 -3.74 -0.51
N ILE A 57 1.34 -2.64 -1.14
CA ILE A 57 0.16 -1.86 -0.72
C ILE A 57 -1.09 -2.72 -0.75
N THR A 58 -1.29 -3.50 -1.80
CA THR A 58 -2.47 -4.36 -1.96
C THR A 58 -2.50 -5.45 -0.87
N ALA A 59 -1.38 -6.11 -0.62
CA ALA A 59 -1.27 -7.09 0.45
C ALA A 59 -1.56 -6.47 1.83
N CYS A 60 -1.00 -5.29 2.11
CA CYS A 60 -1.22 -4.60 3.39
C CYS A 60 -2.68 -4.13 3.55
N ARG A 61 -3.31 -3.64 2.48
CA ARG A 61 -4.74 -3.27 2.47
C ARG A 61 -5.64 -4.48 2.71
N ASN A 62 -5.37 -5.60 2.06
CA ASN A 62 -6.13 -6.83 2.27
C ASN A 62 -6.02 -7.31 3.72
N HIS A 63 -4.81 -7.32 4.29
CA HIS A 63 -4.60 -7.64 5.70
C HIS A 63 -5.38 -6.70 6.62
N MET A 64 -5.33 -5.39 6.34
CA MET A 64 -6.07 -4.38 7.11
C MET A 64 -7.59 -4.60 7.07
N ILE A 65 -8.14 -4.95 5.90
CA ILE A 65 -9.57 -5.27 5.73
C ILE A 65 -9.94 -6.48 6.59
N GLU A 66 -9.14 -7.53 6.61
CA GLU A 66 -9.38 -8.70 7.45
C GLU A 66 -9.30 -8.39 8.94
N LEU A 67 -8.36 -7.54 9.36
CA LEU A 67 -8.30 -7.05 10.74
C LEU A 67 -9.53 -6.23 11.12
N GLN A 68 -10.04 -5.40 10.20
CA GLN A 68 -11.24 -4.60 10.41
C GLN A 68 -12.47 -5.49 10.57
N LYS A 69 -12.66 -6.48 9.69
CA LYS A 69 -13.74 -7.48 9.81
C LYS A 69 -13.70 -8.20 11.16
N LYS A 70 -12.51 -8.62 11.61
CA LYS A 70 -12.32 -9.23 12.94
C LYS A 70 -12.70 -8.27 14.06
N LEU A 71 -12.31 -7.00 13.96
CA LEU A 71 -12.64 -6.00 14.96
C LEU A 71 -14.16 -5.77 15.05
N ASP A 72 -14.82 -5.67 13.90
CA ASP A 72 -16.27 -5.44 13.81
C ASP A 72 -17.06 -6.64 14.37
N SER A 73 -16.57 -7.87 14.18
CA SER A 73 -17.17 -9.07 14.77
C SER A 73 -17.11 -9.14 16.30
N LEU A 74 -16.28 -8.32 16.94
CA LEU A 74 -16.16 -8.28 18.41
C LEU A 74 -17.15 -7.32 19.08
N GLY A 75 -17.98 -6.62 18.30
CA GLY A 75 -18.99 -5.65 18.77
C GLY A 75 -18.46 -4.31 19.25
#